data_AF-A0A382HNE9-F1
#
_entry.id   AF-A0A382HNE9-F1
#
_cell.length_a   1.000
_cell.length_b   1.000
_cell.length_c   1.000
_cell.angle_alpha   90.00
_cell.angle_beta   90.00
_cell.angle_gamma   90.00
#
_symmetry.space_group_name_H-M   'P 1'
#
loop_
_entity.id
_entity.type
_entity.pdbx_description
1 polymer ?
#
loop_
_entity_poly.entity_id
_entity_poly.type
_entity_poly.pdbx_seq_one_letter_code
_entity_poly.pdbx_strand_id
1 'polypeptide(L)'
;MTKKLSITRRDFMNGFAMSLTAGTALSPFELLAMNHPTGSETLYPPELIGMRGSHPGSFEVAHALARNGARWAEPSDQTDRDYDLVVVGGGISGLSAAYFYRQRLGRDARILILDNHDDFGGHAKRNEFTVDGKQLICYGGSQSIDSPGSWSPVGKKLLKDVGIHPEHFYDYFDRHYFKDRKLGRGLYFSRDQYGKDYVSDNILGDNSLSSTETEDNEQEIIDIINAYPIAETSKAALFKLLSATENYLLGMGSQEDKINLLRRTSYSDFLRKYANIQEEVVQLYRDMSRGLWGIGWDALSALDAYKSQMPGTRHLNLELVDESYQRDEPYIFHFPDGNAGFARSIVRKLIPSAIPGTTMEDLVKARVDYDGLDLDSSMARIRLNSTVVKAQHTPSEKAVDVTYIKDGRPYRVRGAHVIMACYNSIIPHI
;
A
#
# COMPACT_ATOMS: atom_id res chain seq x y z
N MET A 1 -14.16 17.33 29.16
CA MET A 1 -14.94 16.15 29.62
C MET A 1 -15.18 15.24 28.42
N THR A 2 -14.36 14.23 28.23
CA THR A 2 -14.57 13.20 27.21
C THR A 2 -15.58 12.20 27.74
N LYS A 3 -16.79 12.15 27.16
CA LYS A 3 -17.71 11.04 27.39
C LYS A 3 -17.05 9.78 26.86
N LYS A 4 -16.52 8.94 27.75
CA LYS A 4 -16.21 7.54 27.45
C LYS A 4 -17.50 6.90 26.92
N LEU A 5 -17.45 6.27 25.76
CA LEU A 5 -18.53 5.40 25.28
C LEU A 5 -18.70 4.30 26.33
N SER A 6 -19.81 4.32 27.07
CA SER A 6 -20.12 3.33 28.09
C SER A 6 -20.75 2.11 27.42
N ILE A 7 -19.92 1.18 26.95
CA ILE A 7 -20.39 -0.14 26.53
C ILE A 7 -20.83 -0.87 27.80
N THR A 8 -22.11 -1.22 27.90
CA THR A 8 -22.60 -1.94 29.07
C THR A 8 -22.24 -3.43 28.97
N ARG A 9 -22.14 -4.11 30.11
CA ARG A 9 -21.96 -5.58 30.14
C ARG A 9 -23.06 -6.32 29.36
N ARG A 10 -24.24 -5.74 29.20
CA ARG A 10 -25.34 -6.32 28.42
C ARG A 10 -25.14 -6.12 26.91
N ASP A 11 -24.62 -4.98 26.48
CA ASP A 11 -24.35 -4.71 25.06
C ASP A 11 -23.19 -5.60 24.56
N PHE A 12 -22.17 -5.80 25.38
CA PHE A 12 -21.09 -6.74 25.08
C PHE A 12 -21.59 -8.19 25.03
N MET A 13 -22.40 -8.61 26.01
CA MET A 13 -22.91 -9.99 26.08
C MET A 13 -23.97 -10.29 25.01
N ASN A 14 -24.77 -9.32 24.58
CA ASN A 14 -25.66 -9.47 23.41
C ASN A 14 -24.87 -9.52 22.09
N GLY A 15 -23.77 -8.76 21.99
CA GLY A 15 -22.85 -8.85 20.86
C GLY A 15 -22.05 -10.15 20.80
N PHE A 16 -21.84 -10.83 21.94
CA PHE A 16 -21.08 -12.09 22.04
C PHE A 16 -21.97 -13.36 22.07
N ALA A 17 -23.23 -13.25 22.52
CA ALA A 17 -24.16 -14.37 22.55
C ALA A 17 -24.78 -14.68 21.18
N MET A 18 -24.95 -13.68 20.31
CA MET A 18 -25.27 -13.90 18.88
C MET A 18 -24.16 -14.65 18.14
N SER A 19 -22.90 -14.60 18.62
CA SER A 19 -21.74 -15.30 18.05
C SER A 19 -21.58 -16.75 18.52
N LEU A 20 -22.32 -17.18 19.56
CA LEU A 20 -22.13 -18.49 20.21
C LEU A 20 -23.32 -19.46 20.10
N THR A 21 -24.45 -19.12 19.49
CA THR A 21 -25.58 -20.07 19.29
C THR A 21 -25.54 -20.84 17.96
N ALA A 22 -24.61 -20.56 17.05
CA ALA A 22 -24.41 -21.32 15.80
C ALA A 22 -22.98 -21.91 15.70
N GLY A 23 -22.45 -22.42 16.82
CA GLY A 23 -21.23 -23.23 16.88
C GLY A 23 -21.30 -24.56 16.11
N THR A 24 -22.35 -24.76 15.31
CA THR A 24 -22.42 -25.67 14.18
C THR A 24 -22.68 -24.86 12.91
N ALA A 25 -21.59 -24.61 12.16
CA ALA A 25 -21.55 -24.35 10.72
C ALA A 25 -21.89 -22.96 10.12
N LEU A 26 -21.68 -21.82 10.81
CA LEU A 26 -21.20 -20.50 10.28
C LEU A 26 -21.89 -19.27 10.94
N SER A 27 -21.27 -18.09 10.78
CA SER A 27 -21.79 -16.68 10.92
C SER A 27 -20.64 -15.74 11.32
N PRO A 28 -20.73 -14.38 11.30
CA PRO A 28 -21.77 -13.41 10.84
C PRO A 28 -21.70 -13.01 9.36
N PHE A 29 -20.57 -13.30 8.74
CA PHE A 29 -20.50 -13.73 7.37
C PHE A 29 -20.86 -15.21 7.42
N GLU A 30 -21.98 -15.74 6.92
CA GLU A 30 -21.97 -17.18 6.56
C GLU A 30 -21.21 -17.35 5.23
N LEU A 31 -20.01 -16.74 5.20
CA LEU A 31 -19.36 -16.13 4.04
C LEU A 31 -20.23 -15.10 3.29
N LEU A 32 -21.01 -14.29 4.03
CA LEU A 32 -22.02 -13.34 3.51
C LEU A 32 -22.73 -13.86 2.23
N ALA A 33 -23.18 -15.12 2.31
CA ALA A 33 -23.94 -15.87 1.31
C ALA A 33 -23.38 -15.81 -0.13
N MET A 34 -22.18 -16.38 -0.33
CA MET A 34 -21.68 -16.95 -1.60
C MET A 34 -21.27 -15.98 -2.74
N ASN A 35 -21.27 -14.66 -2.56
CA ASN A 35 -20.76 -13.59 -3.47
C ASN A 35 -21.10 -13.72 -4.99
N HIS A 36 -22.39 -13.71 -5.35
CA HIS A 36 -22.91 -13.73 -6.75
C HIS A 36 -22.89 -12.36 -7.48
N PRO A 37 -22.75 -12.34 -8.83
CA PRO A 37 -23.93 -12.41 -9.72
C PRO A 37 -24.06 -13.76 -10.44
N THR A 38 -25.24 -14.37 -10.36
CA THR A 38 -25.79 -15.30 -11.36
C THR A 38 -26.29 -14.55 -12.59
N GLY A 39 -25.49 -13.59 -13.07
CA GLY A 39 -25.77 -12.80 -14.26
C GLY A 39 -24.68 -13.06 -15.29
N SER A 40 -25.06 -13.27 -16.54
CA SER A 40 -24.15 -13.53 -17.67
C SER A 40 -23.30 -12.32 -18.09
N GLU A 41 -23.14 -11.31 -17.23
CA GLU A 41 -22.22 -10.20 -17.47
C GLU A 41 -20.86 -10.57 -16.88
N THR A 42 -19.86 -10.67 -17.76
CA THR A 42 -18.46 -10.88 -17.37
C THR A 42 -18.05 -9.81 -16.35
N LEU A 43 -17.81 -10.24 -15.10
CA LEU A 43 -17.34 -9.37 -14.02
C LEU A 43 -16.01 -8.74 -14.45
N TYR A 44 -15.94 -7.42 -14.47
CA TYR A 44 -14.73 -6.65 -14.79
C TYR A 44 -14.36 -5.75 -13.61
N PRO A 45 -13.53 -6.24 -12.67
CA PRO A 45 -13.18 -5.54 -11.44
C PRO A 45 -12.75 -4.07 -11.59
N PRO A 46 -12.01 -3.67 -12.65
CA PRO A 46 -11.59 -2.28 -12.80
C PRO A 46 -12.73 -1.27 -12.91
N GLU A 47 -13.93 -1.65 -13.38
CA GLU A 47 -15.09 -0.77 -13.48
C GLU A 47 -15.91 -0.69 -12.18
N LEU A 48 -15.57 -1.50 -11.17
CA LEU A 48 -16.30 -1.50 -9.90
C LEU A 48 -16.00 -0.25 -9.08
N ILE A 49 -17.06 0.38 -8.59
CA ILE A 49 -17.01 1.62 -7.81
C ILE A 49 -16.97 1.37 -6.29
N GLY A 50 -16.67 2.41 -5.51
CA GLY A 50 -16.63 2.37 -4.05
C GLY A 50 -15.21 2.18 -3.48
N MET A 51 -15.11 1.80 -2.20
CA MET A 51 -13.83 1.54 -1.52
C MET A 51 -13.33 0.13 -1.88
N ARG A 52 -12.41 0.04 -2.84
CA ARG A 52 -12.06 -1.22 -3.53
C ARG A 52 -10.69 -1.82 -3.20
N GLY A 53 -10.03 -1.35 -2.13
CA GLY A 53 -8.77 -1.93 -1.59
C GLY A 53 -8.97 -3.37 -1.08
N SER A 54 -8.82 -3.59 0.22
CA SER A 54 -9.39 -4.79 0.86
C SER A 54 -10.90 -4.59 1.01
N HIS A 55 -11.64 -4.95 -0.03
CA HIS A 55 -13.08 -4.73 -0.14
C HIS A 55 -13.89 -5.84 0.54
N PRO A 56 -15.18 -5.60 0.85
CA PRO A 56 -16.07 -6.66 1.26
C PRO A 56 -16.03 -7.84 0.27
N GLY A 57 -15.89 -9.05 0.79
CA GLY A 57 -15.65 -10.29 0.05
C GLY A 57 -14.19 -10.78 0.08
N SER A 58 -13.20 -9.90 0.28
CA SER A 58 -11.80 -10.30 0.24
C SER A 58 -11.23 -10.71 1.60
N PHE A 59 -11.70 -10.17 2.74
CA PHE A 59 -11.03 -10.36 4.03
C PHE A 59 -11.76 -11.33 4.98
N GLU A 60 -12.92 -11.85 4.61
CA GLU A 60 -13.84 -12.35 5.63
C GLU A 60 -13.70 -13.82 5.93
N VAL A 61 -13.23 -14.61 4.97
CA VAL A 61 -12.73 -15.96 5.24
C VAL A 61 -11.56 -15.90 6.22
N ALA A 62 -10.59 -15.01 5.96
CA ALA A 62 -9.43 -14.85 6.82
C ALA A 62 -9.82 -14.38 8.23
N HIS A 63 -10.74 -13.41 8.34
CA HIS A 63 -11.25 -12.96 9.64
C HIS A 63 -12.06 -14.05 10.36
N ALA A 64 -12.91 -14.80 9.65
CA ALA A 64 -13.68 -15.89 10.23
C ALA A 64 -12.75 -16.96 10.83
N LEU A 65 -11.67 -17.31 10.11
CA LEU A 65 -10.65 -18.23 10.60
C LEU A 65 -9.89 -17.67 11.81
N ALA A 66 -9.26 -16.51 11.65
CA ALA A 66 -8.27 -15.98 12.59
C ALA A 66 -8.90 -15.33 13.85
N ARG A 67 -10.09 -14.72 13.72
CA ARG A 67 -10.75 -13.99 14.81
C ARG A 67 -11.92 -14.76 15.41
N ASN A 68 -12.65 -15.53 14.60
CA ASN A 68 -13.87 -16.21 15.02
C ASN A 68 -13.70 -17.73 15.17
N GLY A 69 -12.52 -18.28 14.85
CA GLY A 69 -12.23 -19.71 15.00
C GLY A 69 -12.97 -20.62 14.01
N ALA A 70 -13.45 -20.08 12.88
CA ALA A 70 -14.14 -20.86 11.86
C ALA A 70 -13.24 -22.00 11.33
N ARG A 71 -13.87 -23.13 10.98
CA ARG A 71 -13.22 -24.31 10.38
C ARG A 71 -14.11 -24.84 9.27
N TRP A 72 -13.49 -25.43 8.27
CA TRP A 72 -14.17 -26.08 7.14
C TRP A 72 -13.78 -27.55 7.09
N ALA A 73 -14.66 -28.41 6.60
CA ALA A 73 -14.34 -29.81 6.37
C ALA A 73 -13.31 -29.90 5.24
N GLU A 74 -12.07 -30.23 5.56
CA GLU A 74 -10.99 -30.33 4.58
C GLU A 74 -11.26 -31.49 3.59
N PRO A 75 -11.16 -31.25 2.27
CA PRO A 75 -11.20 -32.34 1.30
C PRO A 75 -10.11 -33.38 1.60
N SER A 76 -10.50 -34.66 1.59
CA SER A 76 -9.57 -35.79 1.74
C SER A 76 -8.58 -35.85 0.59
N ASP A 77 -9.07 -35.55 -0.60
CA ASP A 77 -8.36 -35.68 -1.86
C ASP A 77 -8.08 -34.30 -2.48
N GLN A 78 -7.17 -34.29 -3.45
CA GLN A 78 -6.94 -33.10 -4.26
C GLN A 78 -8.19 -32.78 -5.07
N THR A 79 -8.58 -31.51 -5.05
CA THR A 79 -9.75 -31.00 -5.80
C THR A 79 -9.37 -30.44 -7.17
N ASP A 80 -8.09 -30.51 -7.51
CA ASP A 80 -7.47 -30.07 -8.75
C ASP A 80 -6.21 -30.94 -8.98
N ARG A 81 -5.47 -30.67 -10.05
CA ARG A 81 -4.17 -31.28 -10.32
C ARG A 81 -3.08 -30.85 -9.33
N ASP A 82 -1.99 -31.61 -9.31
CA ASP A 82 -0.77 -31.22 -8.62
C ASP A 82 -0.03 -30.11 -9.39
N TYR A 83 0.61 -29.21 -8.64
CA TYR A 83 1.36 -28.06 -9.14
C TYR A 83 2.83 -28.14 -8.74
N ASP A 84 3.71 -27.59 -9.57
CA ASP A 84 5.14 -27.45 -9.24
C ASP A 84 5.35 -26.28 -8.26
N LEU A 85 4.50 -25.26 -8.34
CA LEU A 85 4.46 -24.13 -7.41
C LEU A 85 3.02 -23.70 -7.13
N VAL A 86 2.68 -23.53 -5.85
CA VAL A 86 1.51 -22.75 -5.42
C VAL A 86 1.99 -21.45 -4.76
N VAL A 87 1.43 -20.31 -5.16
CA VAL A 87 1.71 -19.00 -4.57
C VAL A 87 0.46 -18.50 -3.87
N VAL A 88 0.58 -18.15 -2.59
CA VAL A 88 -0.51 -17.60 -1.79
C VAL A 88 -0.39 -16.07 -1.80
N GLY A 89 -1.22 -15.41 -2.59
CA GLY A 89 -1.21 -13.96 -2.85
C GLY A 89 -0.78 -13.64 -4.29
N GLY A 90 -1.67 -12.97 -5.03
CA GLY A 90 -1.51 -12.49 -6.40
C GLY A 90 -1.12 -11.01 -6.50
N GLY A 91 -0.53 -10.45 -5.45
CA GLY A 91 0.15 -9.15 -5.50
C GLY A 91 1.46 -9.19 -6.31
N ILE A 92 2.10 -8.03 -6.52
CA ILE A 92 3.37 -7.92 -7.27
C ILE A 92 4.43 -8.92 -6.79
N SER A 93 4.56 -9.14 -5.47
CA SER A 93 5.50 -10.12 -4.91
C SER A 93 5.21 -11.55 -5.39
N GLY A 94 3.96 -11.99 -5.33
CA GLY A 94 3.55 -13.33 -5.75
C GLY A 94 3.61 -13.52 -7.26
N LEU A 95 3.17 -12.51 -8.03
CA LEU A 95 3.30 -12.50 -9.50
C LEU A 95 4.76 -12.59 -9.93
N SER A 96 5.65 -11.83 -9.29
CA SER A 96 7.10 -11.86 -9.55
C SER A 96 7.70 -13.22 -9.20
N ALA A 97 7.31 -13.81 -8.06
CA ALA A 97 7.76 -15.14 -7.65
C ALA A 97 7.37 -16.21 -8.67
N ALA A 98 6.11 -16.21 -9.13
CA ALA A 98 5.66 -17.10 -10.20
C ALA A 98 6.43 -16.89 -11.51
N TYR A 99 6.68 -15.63 -11.88
CA TYR A 99 7.47 -15.30 -13.08
C TYR A 99 8.89 -15.85 -12.99
N PHE A 100 9.60 -15.61 -11.89
CA PHE A 100 10.96 -16.10 -11.68
C PHE A 100 11.03 -17.62 -11.57
N TYR A 101 10.05 -18.26 -10.93
CA TYR A 101 9.95 -19.71 -10.88
C TYR A 101 9.85 -20.30 -12.28
N ARG A 102 8.95 -19.79 -13.11
CA ARG A 102 8.81 -20.22 -14.51
C ARG A 102 10.06 -19.93 -15.34
N GLN A 103 10.73 -18.80 -15.10
CA GLN A 103 11.99 -18.49 -15.78
C GLN A 103 13.08 -19.53 -15.47
N ARG A 104 13.10 -20.06 -14.24
CA ARG A 104 14.10 -21.04 -13.80
C ARG A 104 13.75 -22.48 -14.20
N LEU A 105 12.47 -22.85 -14.13
CA LEU A 105 12.01 -24.24 -14.31
C LEU A 105 11.49 -24.52 -15.72
N GLY A 106 11.24 -23.48 -16.53
CA GLY A 106 10.73 -23.61 -17.89
C GLY A 106 9.22 -23.34 -17.99
N ARG A 107 8.74 -23.29 -19.24
CA ARG A 107 7.36 -22.89 -19.57
C ARG A 107 6.31 -23.95 -19.20
N ASP A 108 6.75 -25.19 -19.02
CA ASP A 108 5.89 -26.33 -18.69
C ASP A 108 5.65 -26.47 -17.18
N ALA A 109 6.27 -25.61 -16.37
CA ALA A 109 6.03 -25.55 -14.93
C ALA A 109 4.56 -25.19 -14.64
N ARG A 110 3.88 -26.06 -13.89
CA ARG A 110 2.50 -25.86 -13.44
C ARG A 110 2.51 -24.97 -12.22
N ILE A 111 1.96 -23.77 -12.36
CA ILE A 111 1.94 -22.73 -11.33
C ILE A 111 0.49 -22.34 -11.05
N LEU A 112 0.11 -22.32 -9.78
CA LEU A 112 -1.17 -21.79 -9.32
C LEU A 112 -0.93 -20.61 -8.37
N ILE A 113 -1.56 -19.48 -8.65
CA ILE A 113 -1.58 -18.32 -7.77
C ILE A 113 -3.00 -18.21 -7.20
N LEU A 114 -3.12 -18.22 -5.88
CA LEU A 114 -4.39 -18.06 -5.16
C LEU A 114 -4.44 -16.65 -4.57
N ASP A 115 -5.44 -15.85 -4.93
CA ASP A 115 -5.67 -14.53 -4.32
C ASP A 115 -7.10 -14.43 -3.78
N ASN A 116 -7.24 -13.81 -2.62
CA ASN A 116 -8.52 -13.58 -1.97
C ASN A 116 -9.34 -12.47 -2.62
N HIS A 117 -8.71 -11.57 -3.38
CA HIS A 117 -9.39 -10.49 -4.09
C HIS A 117 -10.02 -10.96 -5.40
N ASP A 118 -10.95 -10.16 -5.91
CA ASP A 118 -11.58 -10.32 -7.21
C ASP A 118 -10.71 -9.81 -8.38
N ASP A 119 -9.52 -9.28 -8.08
CA ASP A 119 -8.54 -8.81 -9.05
C ASP A 119 -7.11 -9.18 -8.59
N PHE A 120 -6.17 -9.28 -9.53
CA PHE A 120 -4.75 -9.47 -9.23
C PHE A 120 -4.03 -8.14 -9.02
N GLY A 121 -2.77 -8.19 -8.57
CA GLY A 121 -1.92 -7.01 -8.35
C GLY A 121 -1.88 -6.52 -6.90
N GLY A 122 -2.80 -6.98 -6.04
CA GLY A 122 -2.83 -6.60 -4.63
C GLY A 122 -3.13 -5.11 -4.46
N HIS A 123 -2.19 -4.33 -3.91
CA HIS A 123 -2.35 -2.87 -3.81
C HIS A 123 -2.18 -2.13 -5.15
N ALA A 124 -1.71 -2.81 -6.20
CA ALA A 124 -1.55 -2.26 -7.54
C ALA A 124 -2.82 -2.46 -8.38
N LYS A 125 -3.96 -1.95 -7.89
CA LYS A 125 -5.25 -2.05 -8.58
C LYS A 125 -5.43 -0.95 -9.62
N ARG A 126 -6.20 -1.26 -10.66
CA ARG A 126 -6.66 -0.32 -11.67
C ARG A 126 -8.13 0.04 -11.42
N ASN A 127 -8.45 1.31 -11.62
CA ASN A 127 -9.81 1.82 -11.64
C ASN A 127 -10.13 2.40 -13.03
N GLU A 128 -11.33 2.14 -13.52
CA GLU A 128 -11.87 2.70 -14.76
C GLU A 128 -13.20 3.40 -14.47
N PHE A 129 -13.39 4.58 -15.05
CA PHE A 129 -14.59 5.39 -14.88
C PHE A 129 -15.07 5.90 -16.22
N THR A 130 -16.39 5.99 -16.41
CA THR A 130 -16.97 6.77 -17.51
C THR A 130 -17.45 8.12 -16.98
N VAL A 131 -16.86 9.21 -17.46
CA VAL A 131 -17.28 10.59 -17.11
C VAL A 131 -17.57 11.32 -18.40
N ASP A 132 -18.80 11.83 -18.55
CA ASP A 132 -19.28 12.53 -19.76
C ASP A 132 -19.00 11.76 -21.07
N GLY A 133 -19.20 10.44 -21.05
CA GLY A 133 -18.96 9.56 -22.19
C GLY A 133 -17.48 9.27 -22.50
N LYS A 134 -16.55 9.71 -21.64
CA LYS A 134 -15.12 9.44 -21.76
C LYS A 134 -14.68 8.41 -20.72
N GLN A 135 -13.96 7.39 -21.17
CA GLN A 135 -13.26 6.47 -20.28
C GLN A 135 -12.05 7.16 -19.66
N LEU A 136 -11.97 7.12 -18.33
CA LEU A 136 -10.85 7.56 -17.52
C LEU A 136 -10.24 6.34 -16.83
N ILE A 137 -8.92 6.33 -16.70
CA ILE A 137 -8.16 5.30 -16.02
C ILE A 137 -7.43 5.96 -14.85
N CYS A 138 -7.43 5.31 -13.70
CA CYS A 138 -6.68 5.75 -12.52
C CYS A 138 -6.16 4.53 -11.74
N TYR A 139 -5.21 4.76 -10.83
CA TYR A 139 -4.76 3.75 -9.88
C TYR A 139 -5.70 3.65 -8.68
N GLY A 140 -5.82 2.45 -8.12
CA GLY A 140 -6.59 2.17 -6.90
C GLY A 140 -5.75 2.08 -5.63
N GLY A 141 -4.43 2.27 -5.73
CA GLY A 141 -3.51 2.18 -4.61
C GLY A 141 -2.10 2.62 -4.98
N SER A 142 -1.18 1.68 -5.21
CA SER A 142 0.22 2.01 -5.46
C SER A 142 0.42 2.74 -6.80
N GLN A 143 1.07 3.90 -6.72
CA GLN A 143 1.03 4.91 -7.77
C GLN A 143 2.27 4.91 -8.68
N SER A 144 3.47 4.83 -8.11
CA SER A 144 4.75 4.98 -8.83
C SER A 144 5.62 3.74 -8.72
N ILE A 145 6.46 3.54 -9.73
CA ILE A 145 7.67 2.75 -9.61
C ILE A 145 8.73 3.68 -9.01
N ASP A 146 8.92 3.65 -7.69
CA ASP A 146 9.83 4.58 -7.02
C ASP A 146 11.30 4.22 -7.31
N SER A 147 12.05 5.18 -7.86
CA SER A 147 13.49 5.12 -8.15
C SER A 147 13.99 3.81 -8.80
N PRO A 148 13.46 3.38 -9.97
CA PRO A 148 13.84 2.13 -10.63
C PRO A 148 15.34 2.04 -10.98
N GLY A 149 16.01 3.17 -11.16
CA GLY A 149 17.45 3.30 -11.35
C GLY A 149 18.27 2.84 -10.15
N SER A 150 17.72 2.86 -8.94
CA SER A 150 18.38 2.38 -7.71
C SER A 150 18.03 0.94 -7.37
N TRP A 151 17.18 0.27 -8.16
CA TRP A 151 16.81 -1.12 -7.90
C TRP A 151 17.97 -2.09 -8.11
N SER A 152 17.87 -3.25 -7.46
CA SER A 152 18.82 -4.35 -7.64
C SER A 152 18.88 -4.83 -9.10
N PRO A 153 19.96 -5.50 -9.52
CA PRO A 153 20.06 -6.06 -10.86
C PRO A 153 18.89 -7.00 -11.22
N VAL A 154 18.36 -7.74 -10.22
CA VAL A 154 17.20 -8.63 -10.40
C VAL A 154 15.92 -7.83 -10.70
N GLY A 155 15.68 -6.74 -9.96
CA GLY A 155 14.52 -5.87 -10.18
C GLY A 155 14.57 -5.16 -11.54
N LYS A 156 15.74 -4.61 -11.90
CA LYS A 156 15.97 -4.00 -13.22
C LYS A 156 15.75 -5.00 -14.36
N LYS A 157 16.25 -6.23 -14.19
CA LYS A 157 16.03 -7.30 -15.18
C LYS A 157 14.56 -7.64 -15.30
N LEU A 158 13.81 -7.72 -14.19
CA LEU A 158 12.38 -8.00 -14.22
C LEU A 158 11.61 -6.96 -15.04
N LEU A 159 11.87 -5.66 -14.82
CA LEU A 159 11.24 -4.59 -15.61
C LEU A 159 11.45 -4.81 -17.11
N LYS A 160 12.72 -5.01 -17.53
CA LYS A 160 13.06 -5.30 -18.93
C LYS A 160 12.37 -6.55 -19.47
N ASP A 161 12.38 -7.63 -18.71
CA ASP A 161 11.81 -8.92 -19.07
C ASP A 161 10.29 -8.86 -19.31
N VAL A 162 9.59 -8.07 -18.49
CA VAL A 162 8.14 -7.83 -18.63
C VAL A 162 7.80 -6.72 -19.62
N GLY A 163 8.81 -6.12 -20.25
CA GLY A 163 8.66 -5.09 -21.28
C GLY A 163 8.35 -3.71 -20.72
N ILE A 164 8.86 -3.38 -19.53
CA ILE A 164 8.80 -2.04 -18.94
C ILE A 164 10.15 -1.36 -19.09
N HIS A 165 10.09 -0.16 -19.66
CA HIS A 165 11.19 0.68 -20.08
C HIS A 165 11.09 2.02 -19.34
N PRO A 166 11.72 2.17 -18.16
CA PRO A 166 11.65 3.38 -17.35
C PRO A 166 12.02 4.67 -18.09
N GLU A 167 12.90 4.57 -19.09
CA GLU A 167 13.33 5.67 -19.95
C GLU A 167 12.18 6.41 -20.63
N HIS A 168 11.09 5.72 -20.98
CA HIS A 168 9.96 6.36 -21.66
C HIS A 168 9.17 7.32 -20.76
N PHE A 169 9.24 7.17 -19.44
CA PHE A 169 8.50 8.05 -18.52
C PHE A 169 9.06 9.49 -18.48
N TYR A 170 10.29 9.70 -18.94
CA TYR A 170 10.84 11.05 -19.13
C TYR A 170 10.07 11.85 -20.19
N ASP A 171 9.46 11.15 -21.16
CA ASP A 171 8.61 11.75 -22.20
C ASP A 171 7.12 11.62 -21.86
N TYR A 172 6.70 10.50 -21.25
CA TYR A 172 5.27 10.23 -20.99
C TYR A 172 4.68 11.04 -19.83
N PHE A 173 5.50 11.44 -18.87
CA PHE A 173 5.03 12.20 -17.72
C PHE A 173 5.13 13.70 -17.99
N ASP A 174 3.99 14.40 -17.98
CA ASP A 174 3.95 15.85 -18.11
C ASP A 174 4.43 16.53 -16.82
N ARG A 175 5.75 16.82 -16.77
CA ARG A 175 6.41 17.52 -15.66
C ARG A 175 6.03 19.01 -15.59
N HIS A 176 5.42 19.55 -16.63
CA HIS A 176 5.02 20.95 -16.71
C HIS A 176 3.54 21.17 -16.37
N TYR A 177 2.75 20.09 -16.24
CA TYR A 177 1.31 20.13 -16.03
C TYR A 177 0.86 21.17 -14.99
N PHE A 178 1.45 21.12 -13.79
CA PHE A 178 1.12 22.04 -12.68
C PHE A 178 1.67 23.45 -12.92
N LYS A 179 2.92 23.57 -13.38
CA LYS A 179 3.58 24.85 -13.65
C LYS A 179 2.83 25.67 -14.70
N ASP A 180 2.52 25.05 -15.83
CA ASP A 180 1.86 25.72 -16.97
C ASP A 180 0.42 26.15 -16.63
N ARG A 181 -0.21 25.45 -15.68
CA ARG A 181 -1.55 25.77 -15.16
C ARG A 181 -1.51 26.66 -13.92
N LYS A 182 -0.34 27.09 -13.47
CA LYS A 182 -0.14 27.89 -12.25
C LYS A 182 -0.80 27.25 -11.01
N LEU A 183 -0.71 25.93 -10.90
CA LEU A 183 -1.22 25.16 -9.77
C LEU A 183 -0.12 24.97 -8.71
N GLY A 184 -0.45 25.23 -7.45
CA GLY A 184 0.43 25.10 -6.30
C GLY A 184 -0.08 24.14 -5.23
N ARG A 185 0.63 24.06 -4.11
CA ARG A 185 0.24 23.24 -2.94
C ARG A 185 -0.49 24.13 -1.94
N GLY A 186 -1.67 23.71 -1.50
CA GLY A 186 -2.46 24.41 -0.48
C GLY A 186 -2.45 23.70 0.88
N LEU A 187 -2.43 24.48 1.96
CA LEU A 187 -2.72 24.04 3.31
C LEU A 187 -4.09 24.58 3.72
N TYR A 188 -5.00 23.68 4.08
CA TYR A 188 -6.35 24.03 4.49
C TYR A 188 -6.47 24.14 6.01
N PHE A 189 -6.93 25.30 6.47
CA PHE A 189 -7.27 25.61 7.85
C PHE A 189 -8.80 25.59 7.97
N SER A 190 -9.33 24.65 8.75
CA SER A 190 -10.78 24.54 8.97
C SER A 190 -11.30 25.57 9.97
N ARG A 191 -12.54 26.04 9.78
CA ARG A 191 -13.20 26.95 10.72
C ARG A 191 -13.28 26.43 12.15
N ASP A 192 -13.57 25.15 12.32
CA ASP A 192 -13.74 24.55 13.65
C ASP A 192 -12.46 24.61 14.49
N GLN A 193 -11.29 24.53 13.84
CA GLN A 193 -9.99 24.58 14.51
C GLN A 193 -9.36 25.98 14.53
N TYR A 194 -9.56 26.78 13.46
CA TYR A 194 -8.83 28.03 13.23
C TYR A 194 -9.74 29.26 13.09
N GLY A 195 -11.03 29.14 13.38
CA GLY A 195 -12.01 30.23 13.39
C GLY A 195 -12.52 30.69 12.02
N LYS A 196 -11.85 30.31 10.92
CA LYS A 196 -12.32 30.51 9.54
C LYS A 196 -11.84 29.40 8.62
N ASP A 197 -12.61 29.13 7.57
CA ASP A 197 -12.16 28.28 6.45
C ASP A 197 -11.19 29.11 5.61
N TYR A 198 -9.94 28.66 5.52
CA TYR A 198 -8.88 29.39 4.84
C TYR A 198 -7.90 28.44 4.18
N VAL A 199 -7.50 28.73 2.94
CA VAL A 199 -6.44 28.01 2.23
C VAL A 199 -5.30 28.99 2.00
N SER A 200 -4.09 28.54 2.33
CA SER A 200 -2.85 29.28 2.09
C SER A 200 -1.84 28.37 1.38
N ASP A 201 -0.76 28.94 0.84
CA ASP A 201 0.33 28.14 0.30
C ASP A 201 0.95 27.23 1.38
N ASN A 202 1.31 26.01 1.00
CA ASN A 202 1.80 25.00 1.94
C ASN A 202 3.34 24.95 2.00
N ILE A 203 3.90 25.47 3.10
CA ILE A 203 5.33 25.46 3.40
C ILE A 203 5.81 24.24 4.22
N LEU A 204 4.93 23.29 4.54
CA LEU A 204 5.22 22.17 5.42
C LEU A 204 5.78 20.94 4.68
N GLY A 205 6.29 21.05 3.45
CA GLY A 205 6.71 19.90 2.62
C GLY A 205 8.20 19.87 2.28
N ASP A 206 8.63 18.75 1.69
CA ASP A 206 10.02 18.29 1.41
C ASP A 206 10.97 19.32 0.73
N ASN A 207 10.43 20.40 0.16
CA ASN A 207 11.22 21.42 -0.56
C ASN A 207 10.84 22.87 -0.22
N SER A 208 10.27 23.18 0.96
CA SER A 208 10.13 24.61 1.32
C SER A 208 11.48 25.30 1.60
N LEU A 209 12.55 24.53 1.80
CA LEU A 209 13.89 25.07 2.10
C LEU A 209 15.06 24.32 1.43
N SER A 210 14.79 23.39 0.50
CA SER A 210 15.87 22.69 -0.21
C SER A 210 16.09 23.30 -1.60
N SER A 211 17.28 23.89 -1.77
CA SER A 211 17.88 24.45 -3.00
C SER A 211 17.44 25.86 -3.47
N THR A 212 17.75 26.89 -2.68
CA THR A 212 18.60 28.05 -3.08
C THR A 212 18.55 29.12 -2.00
N GLU A 213 19.69 29.33 -1.35
CA GLU A 213 19.93 30.44 -0.43
C GLU A 213 19.81 31.77 -1.21
N THR A 214 18.66 32.43 -1.08
CA THR A 214 18.45 33.83 -1.48
C THR A 214 17.53 34.47 -0.44
N GLU A 215 17.82 35.72 -0.06
CA GLU A 215 17.01 36.52 0.89
C GLU A 215 15.54 36.62 0.44
N ASP A 216 15.28 36.51 -0.86
CA ASP A 216 13.93 36.50 -1.46
C ASP A 216 13.04 35.36 -0.94
N ASN A 217 13.61 34.20 -0.58
CA ASN A 217 12.85 33.04 -0.10
C ASN A 217 12.43 33.19 1.38
N GLU A 218 13.22 33.89 2.20
CA GLU A 218 12.89 34.09 3.62
C GLU A 218 11.68 35.01 3.79
N GLN A 219 11.67 36.14 3.06
CA GLN A 219 10.55 37.08 3.12
C GLN A 219 9.26 36.45 2.58
N GLU A 220 9.34 35.65 1.53
CA GLU A 220 8.20 34.90 1.01
C GLU A 220 7.64 33.91 2.04
N ILE A 221 8.51 33.16 2.73
CA ILE A 221 8.10 32.25 3.82
C ILE A 221 7.43 33.02 4.97
N ILE A 222 7.99 34.17 5.36
CA ILE A 222 7.41 35.04 6.39
C ILE A 222 6.01 35.51 5.97
N ASP A 223 5.84 35.96 4.73
CA ASP A 223 4.56 36.43 4.20
C ASP A 223 3.51 35.31 4.19
N ILE A 224 3.90 34.09 3.79
CA ILE A 224 3.02 32.91 3.83
C ILE A 224 2.62 32.56 5.27
N ILE A 225 3.58 32.51 6.20
CA ILE A 225 3.30 32.22 7.62
C ILE A 225 2.39 33.30 8.22
N ASN A 226 2.59 34.57 7.86
CA ASN A 226 1.76 35.67 8.33
C ASN A 226 0.31 35.58 7.87
N ALA A 227 0.07 34.97 6.71
CA ALA A 227 -1.26 34.70 6.19
C ALA A 227 -2.00 33.58 6.95
N TYR A 228 -1.29 32.70 7.67
CA TYR A 228 -1.90 31.60 8.41
C TYR A 228 -2.78 32.10 9.57
N PRO A 229 -3.99 31.54 9.74
CA PRO A 229 -4.91 31.90 10.82
C PRO A 229 -4.56 31.21 12.15
N ILE A 230 -3.30 31.34 12.56
CA ILE A 230 -2.75 30.79 13.81
C ILE A 230 -2.28 31.92 14.72
N ALA A 231 -1.97 31.61 15.99
CA ALA A 231 -1.51 32.63 16.93
C ALA A 231 -0.20 33.30 16.48
N GLU A 232 -0.01 34.58 16.78
CA GLU A 232 1.23 35.31 16.44
C GLU A 232 2.48 34.64 17.05
N THR A 233 2.35 34.08 18.26
CA THR A 233 3.41 33.27 18.87
C THR A 233 3.72 32.01 18.07
N SER A 234 2.71 31.38 17.46
CA SER A 234 2.83 30.20 16.60
C SER A 234 3.50 30.51 15.28
N LYS A 235 3.20 31.66 14.68
CA LYS A 235 3.91 32.16 13.48
C LYS A 235 5.41 32.29 13.76
N ALA A 236 5.78 32.96 14.85
CA ALA A 236 7.17 33.13 15.24
C ALA A 236 7.89 31.79 15.51
N ALA A 237 7.24 30.84 16.20
CA ALA A 237 7.87 29.55 16.45
C ALA A 237 7.95 28.65 15.21
N LEU A 238 6.97 28.72 14.31
CA LEU A 238 7.02 27.99 13.03
C LEU A 238 8.21 28.48 12.20
N PHE A 239 8.37 29.80 12.09
CA PHE A 239 9.55 30.39 11.44
C PHE A 239 10.85 29.94 12.11
N LYS A 240 10.94 30.03 13.45
CA LYS A 240 12.10 29.56 14.20
C LYS A 240 12.43 28.08 13.94
N LEU A 241 11.41 27.22 13.89
CA LEU A 241 11.58 25.78 13.65
C LEU A 241 12.12 25.50 12.25
N LEU A 242 11.64 26.23 11.24
CA LEU A 242 12.06 26.09 9.85
C LEU A 242 13.52 26.49 9.65
N SER A 243 13.93 27.58 10.30
CA SER A 243 15.29 28.15 10.23
C SER A 243 16.25 27.61 11.31
N ALA A 244 15.84 26.60 12.08
CA ALA A 244 16.63 26.09 13.20
C ALA A 244 17.90 25.36 12.73
N THR A 245 19.06 25.86 13.17
CA THR A 245 20.37 25.22 12.99
C THR A 245 20.89 24.51 14.25
N GLU A 246 20.08 24.50 15.32
CA GLU A 246 20.44 23.97 16.62
C GLU A 246 20.51 22.44 16.64
N ASN A 247 21.52 21.89 17.32
CA ASN A 247 21.57 20.48 17.66
C ASN A 247 20.96 20.26 19.06
N TYR A 248 19.66 19.95 19.11
CA TYR A 248 18.92 19.72 20.37
C TYR A 248 19.41 18.52 21.20
N LEU A 249 20.30 17.69 20.65
CA LEU A 249 20.91 16.54 21.32
C LEU A 249 22.41 16.77 21.59
N LEU A 250 22.89 18.01 21.49
CA LEU A 250 24.27 18.35 21.82
C LEU A 250 24.53 18.05 23.31
N GLY A 251 25.66 17.39 23.59
CA GLY A 251 26.02 16.98 24.95
C GLY A 251 25.30 15.72 25.46
N MET A 252 24.38 15.13 24.67
CA MET A 252 23.70 13.89 25.05
C MET A 252 24.49 12.66 24.59
N GLY A 253 25.00 11.88 25.56
CA GLY A 253 25.42 10.48 25.39
C GLY A 253 26.29 10.17 24.16
N SER A 254 26.28 8.90 23.77
CA SER A 254 26.89 8.41 22.53
C SER A 254 25.97 8.61 21.32
N GLN A 255 26.49 8.40 20.10
CA GLN A 255 25.67 8.36 18.87
C GLN A 255 24.55 7.30 18.98
N GLU A 256 24.86 6.15 19.58
CA GLU A 256 23.89 5.08 19.79
C GLU A 256 22.77 5.50 20.75
N ASP A 257 23.08 6.22 21.83
CA ASP A 257 22.09 6.74 22.76
C ASP A 257 21.12 7.72 22.08
N LYS A 258 21.65 8.62 21.24
CA LYS A 258 20.84 9.58 20.46
C LYS A 258 19.92 8.86 19.49
N ILE A 259 20.43 7.88 18.74
CA ILE A 259 19.64 7.08 17.79
C ILE A 259 18.55 6.29 18.52
N ASN A 260 18.88 5.66 19.65
CA ASN A 260 17.92 4.92 20.47
C ASN A 260 16.83 5.81 21.06
N LEU A 261 17.17 7.03 21.48
CA LEU A 261 16.20 8.02 21.94
C LEU A 261 15.23 8.39 20.82
N LEU A 262 15.75 8.75 19.64
CA LEU A 262 14.93 9.17 18.50
C LEU A 262 14.03 8.05 17.99
N ARG A 263 14.50 6.80 18.03
CA ARG A 263 13.72 5.61 17.65
C ARG A 263 12.50 5.40 18.57
N ARG A 264 12.61 5.77 19.85
CA ARG A 264 11.56 5.57 20.87
C ARG A 264 10.70 6.80 21.13
N THR A 265 11.03 7.92 20.51
CA THR A 265 10.33 9.21 20.67
C THR A 265 9.62 9.52 19.37
N SER A 266 8.32 9.85 19.39
CA SER A 266 7.65 10.30 18.17
C SER A 266 8.17 11.67 17.75
N TYR A 267 8.09 12.02 16.46
CA TYR A 267 8.53 13.35 16.02
C TYR A 267 7.74 14.48 16.70
N SER A 268 6.44 14.29 16.92
CA SER A 268 5.63 15.25 17.67
C SER A 268 6.14 15.43 19.11
N ASP A 269 6.52 14.33 19.78
CA ASP A 269 7.11 14.41 21.12
C ASP A 269 8.52 15.01 21.11
N PHE A 270 9.29 14.78 20.06
CA PHE A 270 10.59 15.41 19.88
C PHE A 270 10.47 16.93 19.79
N LEU A 271 9.54 17.42 18.95
CA LEU A 271 9.26 18.85 18.82
C LEU A 271 8.85 19.48 20.15
N ARG A 272 7.99 18.80 20.92
CA ARG A 272 7.55 19.28 22.23
C ARG A 272 8.66 19.30 23.28
N LYS A 273 9.39 18.19 23.44
CA LYS A 273 10.28 17.96 24.59
C LYS A 273 11.69 18.50 24.38
N TYR A 274 12.20 18.45 23.15
CA TYR A 274 13.60 18.78 22.85
C TYR A 274 13.72 20.09 22.09
N ALA A 275 12.89 20.31 21.06
CA ALA A 275 12.90 21.57 20.31
C ALA A 275 12.04 22.68 20.97
N ASN A 276 11.28 22.35 22.03
CA ASN A 276 10.40 23.25 22.77
C ASN A 276 9.43 24.05 21.87
N ILE A 277 8.83 23.36 20.90
CA ILE A 277 7.87 23.92 19.95
C ILE A 277 6.45 23.83 20.51
N GLN A 278 5.69 24.92 20.36
CA GLN A 278 4.32 25.00 20.87
C GLN A 278 3.35 24.09 20.12
N GLU A 279 2.30 23.66 20.82
CA GLU A 279 1.38 22.62 20.36
C GLU A 279 0.72 22.93 19.01
N GLU A 280 0.29 24.19 18.80
CA GLU A 280 -0.36 24.58 17.54
C GLU A 280 0.55 24.33 16.32
N VAL A 281 1.86 24.57 16.45
CA VAL A 281 2.85 24.28 15.39
C VAL A 281 3.09 22.77 15.26
N VAL A 282 3.15 22.02 16.37
CA VAL A 282 3.28 20.56 16.32
C VAL A 282 2.10 19.92 15.57
N GLN A 283 0.88 20.42 15.78
CA GLN A 283 -0.32 19.94 15.10
C GLN A 283 -0.34 20.24 13.60
N LEU A 284 0.29 21.33 13.14
CA LEU A 284 0.47 21.59 11.71
C LEU A 284 1.28 20.49 11.02
N TYR A 285 2.33 19.98 11.69
CA TYR A 285 3.16 18.91 11.15
C TYR A 285 2.50 17.54 11.31
N ARG A 286 1.78 17.28 12.42
CA ARG A 286 1.31 15.94 12.83
C ARG A 286 0.84 15.05 11.68
N ASP A 287 -0.03 15.56 10.82
CA ASP A 287 -0.72 14.74 9.81
C ASP A 287 -0.01 14.68 8.45
N MET A 288 1.09 15.42 8.28
CA MET A 288 1.83 15.48 7.02
C MET A 288 2.33 14.11 6.55
N SER A 289 2.75 13.25 7.47
CA SER A 289 3.25 11.91 7.13
C SER A 289 2.15 10.94 6.69
N ARG A 290 0.87 11.24 6.92
CA ARG A 290 -0.23 10.29 6.67
C ARG A 290 -0.34 9.89 5.21
N GLY A 291 -0.04 10.80 4.28
CA GLY A 291 -0.08 10.50 2.85
C GLY A 291 0.91 9.42 2.43
N LEU A 292 2.04 9.31 3.13
CA LEU A 292 3.10 8.33 2.84
C LEU A 292 2.99 7.08 3.73
N TRP A 293 2.77 7.28 5.03
CA TRP A 293 2.86 6.22 6.04
C TRP A 293 1.51 5.74 6.57
N GLY A 294 0.40 6.42 6.24
CA GLY A 294 -0.94 6.13 6.78
C GLY A 294 -1.15 6.53 8.25
N ILE A 295 -0.11 7.02 8.93
CA ILE A 295 -0.13 7.46 10.33
C ILE A 295 0.60 8.81 10.47
N GLY A 296 0.28 9.54 11.55
CA GLY A 296 0.88 10.84 11.84
C GLY A 296 2.24 10.75 12.53
N TRP A 297 2.91 11.89 12.62
CA TRP A 297 4.16 12.10 13.36
C TRP A 297 4.02 11.97 14.87
N ASP A 298 2.81 11.77 15.38
CA ASP A 298 2.52 11.35 16.75
C ASP A 298 2.79 9.85 16.97
N ALA A 299 2.82 9.06 15.90
CA ALA A 299 3.11 7.62 15.93
C ALA A 299 4.44 7.23 15.23
N LEU A 300 4.95 8.06 14.32
CA LEU A 300 6.25 7.85 13.67
C LEU A 300 7.40 8.39 14.52
N SER A 301 8.54 7.71 14.46
CA SER A 301 9.71 8.05 15.27
C SER A 301 10.37 9.34 14.81
N ALA A 302 11.04 10.03 15.73
CA ALA A 302 11.87 11.19 15.43
C ALA A 302 13.09 10.79 14.59
N LEU A 303 13.47 9.50 14.61
CA LEU A 303 14.51 8.97 13.72
C LEU A 303 14.02 8.93 12.27
N ASP A 304 12.76 8.56 12.02
CA ASP A 304 12.17 8.62 10.68
C ASP A 304 12.04 10.07 10.19
N ALA A 305 11.72 10.99 11.10
CA ALA A 305 11.71 12.43 10.81
C ALA A 305 13.11 12.96 10.45
N TYR A 306 14.15 12.50 11.16
CA TYR A 306 15.55 12.79 10.82
C TYR A 306 15.92 12.29 9.41
N LYS A 307 15.60 11.03 9.11
CA LYS A 307 15.82 10.44 7.77
C LYS A 307 15.06 11.17 6.66
N SER A 308 13.93 11.79 7.02
CA SER A 308 13.09 12.59 6.12
C SER A 308 13.41 14.10 6.16
N GLN A 309 14.53 14.51 6.76
CA GLN A 309 14.97 15.92 6.80
C GLN A 309 13.94 16.89 7.41
N MET A 310 13.12 16.41 8.34
CA MET A 310 12.04 17.21 8.95
C MET A 310 12.61 18.38 9.78
N PRO A 311 11.93 19.54 9.83
CA PRO A 311 12.38 20.69 10.62
C PRO A 311 12.71 20.33 12.08
N GLY A 312 13.77 20.94 12.62
CA GLY A 312 14.29 20.65 13.95
C GLY A 312 15.14 19.36 14.07
N THR A 313 15.26 18.56 13.01
CA THR A 313 16.10 17.34 13.03
C THR A 313 17.38 17.45 12.18
N ARG A 314 17.43 18.38 11.21
CA ARG A 314 18.49 18.47 10.18
C ARG A 314 19.91 18.63 10.72
N HIS A 315 20.07 19.20 11.91
CA HIS A 315 21.37 19.51 12.51
C HIS A 315 21.72 18.62 13.70
N LEU A 316 21.05 17.46 13.86
CA LEU A 316 21.35 16.51 14.92
C LEU A 316 22.71 15.79 14.72
N ASN A 317 23.27 15.83 13.51
CA ASN A 317 24.59 15.30 13.15
C ASN A 317 24.77 13.83 13.57
N LEU A 318 23.83 12.99 13.15
CA LEU A 318 23.87 11.55 13.38
C LEU A 318 24.60 10.87 12.23
N GLU A 319 25.53 9.98 12.58
CA GLU A 319 26.19 9.09 11.64
C GLU A 319 25.31 7.86 11.43
N LEU A 320 24.47 7.92 10.40
CA LEU A 320 23.69 6.75 9.95
C LEU A 320 24.38 6.16 8.73
N VAL A 321 24.36 4.82 8.62
CA VAL A 321 24.58 4.18 7.31
C VAL A 321 23.52 4.76 6.38
N ASP A 322 23.94 5.26 5.22
CA ASP A 322 23.07 6.01 4.31
C ASP A 322 21.91 5.13 3.82
N GLU A 323 20.80 5.22 4.54
CA GLU A 323 19.48 4.72 4.21
C GLU A 323 18.55 5.93 4.00
N SER A 324 19.09 7.07 3.58
CA SER A 324 18.29 8.27 3.36
C SER A 324 17.26 8.00 2.26
N TYR A 325 16.06 8.57 2.41
CA TYR A 325 15.02 8.48 1.39
C TYR A 325 15.28 9.44 0.21
N GLN A 326 16.52 9.87 0.01
CA GLN A 326 16.85 10.80 -1.08
C GLN A 326 16.57 10.13 -2.42
N ARG A 327 15.73 10.79 -3.22
CA ARG A 327 15.41 10.33 -4.56
C ARG A 327 16.45 10.86 -5.52
N ASP A 328 17.35 9.98 -5.95
CA ASP A 328 18.31 10.28 -7.03
C ASP A 328 17.62 10.43 -8.40
N GLU A 329 16.35 10.04 -8.51
CA GLU A 329 15.55 10.12 -9.73
C GLU A 329 14.28 10.96 -9.55
N PRO A 330 13.80 11.62 -10.62
CA PRO A 330 12.55 12.35 -10.58
C PRO A 330 11.35 11.41 -10.33
N TYR A 331 10.33 11.92 -9.63
CA TYR A 331 9.09 11.17 -9.35
C TYR A 331 8.15 11.18 -10.57
N ILE A 332 8.51 10.43 -11.62
CA ILE A 332 7.84 10.44 -12.93
C ILE A 332 7.43 9.06 -13.46
N PHE A 333 7.89 7.97 -12.84
CA PHE A 333 7.67 6.61 -13.34
C PHE A 333 6.27 6.10 -12.97
N HIS A 334 5.28 6.57 -13.72
CA HIS A 334 3.86 6.34 -13.49
C HIS A 334 3.16 5.87 -14.76
N PHE A 335 2.55 4.69 -14.73
CA PHE A 335 1.48 4.39 -15.69
C PHE A 335 0.22 5.19 -15.32
N PRO A 336 -0.71 5.41 -16.26
CA PRO A 336 -2.02 5.98 -15.96
C PRO A 336 -2.83 5.20 -14.92
N ASP A 337 -2.66 3.88 -14.85
CA ASP A 337 -3.24 2.99 -13.82
C ASP A 337 -2.27 2.70 -12.64
N GLY A 338 -1.22 3.51 -12.49
CA GLY A 338 -0.20 3.35 -11.45
C GLY A 338 0.57 2.04 -11.59
N ASN A 339 0.84 1.34 -10.49
CA ASN A 339 1.57 0.07 -10.58
C ASN A 339 0.72 -1.10 -11.10
N ALA A 340 -0.57 -0.90 -11.39
CA ALA A 340 -1.37 -1.92 -12.05
C ALA A 340 -0.79 -2.29 -13.41
N GLY A 341 -0.23 -1.32 -14.16
CA GLY A 341 0.55 -1.57 -15.37
C GLY A 341 1.71 -2.55 -15.15
N PHE A 342 2.39 -2.49 -13.99
CA PHE A 342 3.44 -3.44 -13.65
C PHE A 342 2.91 -4.84 -13.33
N ALA A 343 1.83 -4.94 -12.54
CA ALA A 343 1.19 -6.23 -12.29
C ALA A 343 0.68 -6.88 -13.60
N ARG A 344 0.03 -6.09 -14.46
CA ARG A 344 -0.53 -6.53 -15.75
C ARG A 344 0.54 -6.95 -16.74
N SER A 345 1.72 -6.32 -16.75
CA SER A 345 2.84 -6.75 -17.61
C SER A 345 3.38 -8.12 -17.19
N ILE A 346 3.48 -8.40 -15.88
CA ILE A 346 3.85 -9.73 -15.37
C ILE A 346 2.79 -10.77 -15.77
N VAL A 347 1.50 -10.45 -15.56
CA VAL A 347 0.40 -11.35 -15.95
C VAL A 347 0.40 -11.63 -17.45
N ARG A 348 0.60 -10.63 -18.31
CA ARG A 348 0.73 -10.83 -19.76
C ARG A 348 1.86 -11.80 -20.10
N LYS A 349 2.99 -11.75 -19.39
CA LYS A 349 4.06 -12.74 -19.61
C LYS A 349 3.64 -14.11 -19.11
N LEU A 350 2.98 -14.21 -17.95
CA LEU A 350 2.54 -15.47 -17.34
C LEU A 350 1.45 -16.17 -18.17
N ILE A 351 0.44 -15.42 -18.59
CA ILE A 351 -0.79 -15.88 -19.27
C ILE A 351 -1.05 -14.96 -20.48
N PRO A 352 -0.33 -15.13 -21.60
CA PRO A 352 -0.42 -14.22 -22.75
C PRO A 352 -1.81 -14.11 -23.38
N SER A 353 -2.63 -15.16 -23.26
CA SER A 353 -4.01 -15.17 -23.75
C SER A 353 -4.94 -14.23 -22.98
N ALA A 354 -4.62 -13.89 -21.72
CA ALA A 354 -5.48 -13.09 -20.86
C ALA A 354 -5.36 -11.56 -21.11
N ILE A 355 -4.26 -11.10 -21.69
CA ILE A 355 -4.02 -9.66 -21.91
C ILE A 355 -3.39 -9.47 -23.30
N PRO A 356 -4.16 -9.00 -24.31
CA PRO A 356 -3.66 -8.82 -25.67
C PRO A 356 -2.61 -7.71 -25.74
N GLY A 357 -1.82 -7.69 -26.81
CA GLY A 357 -0.76 -6.70 -27.05
C GLY A 357 0.62 -7.16 -26.58
N THR A 358 1.63 -6.34 -26.85
CA THR A 358 3.06 -6.66 -26.62
C THR A 358 3.88 -5.48 -26.11
N THR A 359 3.32 -4.28 -26.11
CA THR A 359 4.01 -3.01 -25.77
C THR A 359 3.52 -2.43 -24.45
N MET A 360 4.23 -1.43 -23.90
CA MET A 360 3.79 -0.71 -22.70
C MET A 360 2.51 0.10 -22.97
N GLU A 361 2.41 0.66 -24.16
CA GLU A 361 1.35 1.59 -24.56
C GLU A 361 0.03 0.86 -24.80
N ASP A 362 0.09 -0.29 -25.48
CA ASP A 362 -1.09 -1.13 -25.65
C ASP A 362 -1.56 -1.73 -24.32
N LEU A 363 -0.64 -1.97 -23.37
CA LEU A 363 -0.98 -2.49 -22.05
C LEU A 363 -1.92 -1.54 -21.33
N VAL A 364 -1.71 -0.23 -21.41
CA VAL A 364 -2.61 0.76 -20.78
C VAL A 364 -4.06 0.61 -21.26
N LYS A 365 -4.28 0.26 -22.54
CA LYS A 365 -5.63 0.15 -23.13
C LYS A 365 -6.19 -1.28 -23.18
N ALA A 366 -5.34 -2.29 -23.01
CA ALA A 366 -5.75 -3.69 -23.09
C ALA A 366 -6.78 -4.04 -22.01
N ARG A 367 -7.91 -4.62 -22.41
CA ARG A 367 -8.85 -5.20 -21.46
C ARG A 367 -8.35 -6.58 -21.04
N VAL A 368 -8.36 -6.85 -19.74
CA VAL A 368 -8.03 -8.18 -19.21
C VAL A 368 -9.22 -9.12 -19.46
N ASP A 369 -8.93 -10.31 -19.97
CA ASP A 369 -9.85 -11.45 -19.99
C ASP A 369 -9.68 -12.23 -18.67
N TYR A 370 -10.58 -11.96 -17.72
CA TYR A 370 -10.57 -12.60 -16.40
C TYR A 370 -10.93 -14.09 -16.46
N ASP A 371 -11.78 -14.51 -17.40
CA ASP A 371 -12.14 -15.91 -17.60
C ASP A 371 -10.93 -16.71 -18.11
N GLY A 372 -10.02 -16.04 -18.83
CA GLY A 372 -8.75 -16.60 -19.30
C GLY A 372 -7.68 -16.84 -18.23
N LEU A 373 -7.86 -16.35 -16.99
CA LEU A 373 -6.83 -16.41 -15.94
C LEU A 373 -6.65 -17.80 -15.30
N ASP A 374 -7.69 -18.63 -15.27
CA ASP A 374 -7.70 -19.93 -14.57
C ASP A 374 -8.15 -21.09 -15.49
N LEU A 375 -7.75 -21.05 -16.77
CA LEU A 375 -8.10 -22.09 -17.73
C LEU A 375 -7.36 -23.40 -17.47
N ASP A 376 -8.05 -24.53 -17.68
CA ASP A 376 -7.48 -25.83 -17.38
C ASP A 376 -6.23 -26.18 -18.20
N SER A 377 -6.22 -25.70 -19.45
CA SER A 377 -5.11 -25.84 -20.39
C SER A 377 -3.88 -25.00 -20.04
N SER A 378 -4.00 -23.99 -19.17
CA SER A 378 -2.90 -23.06 -18.87
C SER A 378 -1.89 -23.67 -17.90
N MET A 379 -0.60 -23.41 -18.12
CA MET A 379 0.47 -23.85 -17.21
C MET A 379 0.56 -22.94 -15.98
N ALA A 380 0.44 -21.63 -16.16
CA ALA A 380 0.26 -20.69 -15.07
C ALA A 380 -1.21 -20.29 -14.96
N ARG A 381 -1.76 -20.33 -13.74
CA ARG A 381 -3.15 -19.94 -13.45
C ARG A 381 -3.20 -18.93 -12.31
N ILE A 382 -4.11 -17.97 -12.38
CA ILE A 382 -4.44 -17.04 -11.31
C ILE A 382 -5.89 -17.28 -10.95
N ARG A 383 -6.10 -17.83 -9.75
CA ARG A 383 -7.41 -18.14 -9.21
C ARG A 383 -7.77 -17.10 -8.15
N LEU A 384 -8.68 -16.21 -8.55
CA LEU A 384 -9.19 -15.10 -7.74
C LEU A 384 -10.30 -15.57 -6.79
N ASN A 385 -10.73 -14.70 -5.87
CA ASN A 385 -11.77 -14.97 -4.86
C ASN A 385 -11.50 -16.26 -4.05
N SER A 386 -10.23 -16.56 -3.80
CA SER A 386 -9.76 -17.82 -3.23
C SER A 386 -8.86 -17.56 -2.03
N THR A 387 -9.45 -17.63 -0.84
CA THR A 387 -8.72 -17.36 0.40
C THR A 387 -8.10 -18.63 0.95
N VAL A 388 -6.77 -18.68 1.03
CA VAL A 388 -6.06 -19.79 1.69
C VAL A 388 -6.33 -19.75 3.19
N VAL A 389 -6.69 -20.91 3.74
CA VAL A 389 -7.01 -21.11 5.16
C VAL A 389 -6.12 -22.16 5.83
N LYS A 390 -5.34 -22.91 5.03
CA LYS A 390 -4.37 -23.86 5.54
C LYS A 390 -3.23 -24.09 4.56
N ALA A 391 -1.99 -24.11 5.02
CA ALA A 391 -0.83 -24.60 4.26
C ALA A 391 0.00 -25.54 5.15
N GLN A 392 0.10 -26.81 4.77
CA GLN A 392 0.77 -27.83 5.60
C GLN A 392 1.59 -28.80 4.76
N HIS A 393 2.78 -29.16 5.22
CA HIS A 393 3.53 -30.25 4.63
C HIS A 393 2.71 -31.55 4.64
N THR A 394 2.77 -32.29 3.54
CA THR A 394 2.32 -33.69 3.50
C THR A 394 3.06 -34.51 4.58
N PRO A 395 2.54 -35.66 5.03
CA PRO A 395 3.22 -36.49 6.02
C PRO A 395 4.64 -36.94 5.63
N SER A 396 4.96 -36.95 4.33
CA SER A 396 6.31 -37.26 3.83
C SER A 396 7.23 -36.05 3.71
N GLU A 397 6.70 -34.84 3.94
CA GLU A 397 7.36 -33.54 3.80
C GLU A 397 7.90 -33.22 2.40
N LYS A 398 7.58 -34.04 1.39
CA LYS A 398 8.03 -33.85 -0.01
C LYS A 398 7.18 -32.88 -0.83
N ALA A 399 6.02 -32.50 -0.30
CA ALA A 399 5.08 -31.57 -0.91
C ALA A 399 4.27 -30.88 0.19
N VAL A 400 3.56 -29.83 -0.19
CA VAL A 400 2.69 -29.05 0.70
C VAL A 400 1.26 -29.09 0.17
N ASP A 401 0.32 -29.42 1.04
CA ASP A 401 -1.10 -29.32 0.77
C ASP A 401 -1.61 -27.94 1.21
N VAL A 402 -2.29 -27.26 0.30
CA VAL A 402 -2.89 -25.94 0.50
C VAL A 402 -4.40 -26.06 0.41
N THR A 403 -5.09 -25.70 1.49
CA THR A 403 -6.56 -25.61 1.54
C THR A 403 -6.98 -24.16 1.41
N TYR A 404 -7.94 -23.90 0.53
CA TYR A 404 -8.51 -22.57 0.32
C TYR A 404 -10.02 -22.63 0.24
N ILE A 405 -10.67 -21.51 0.53
CA ILE A 405 -12.12 -21.34 0.39
C ILE A 405 -12.40 -20.50 -0.83
N LYS A 406 -13.27 -21.02 -1.70
CA LYS A 406 -13.82 -20.34 -2.88
C LYS A 406 -15.32 -20.62 -2.93
N ASP A 407 -16.14 -19.61 -3.19
CA ASP A 407 -17.60 -19.74 -3.26
C ASP A 407 -18.22 -20.46 -2.04
N GLY A 408 -17.65 -20.23 -0.86
CA GLY A 408 -18.05 -20.84 0.41
C GLY A 408 -17.65 -22.31 0.60
N ARG A 409 -16.95 -22.92 -0.36
CA ARG A 409 -16.56 -24.34 -0.31
C ARG A 409 -15.05 -24.50 -0.13
N PRO A 410 -14.62 -25.52 0.64
CA PRO A 410 -13.21 -25.82 0.78
C PRO A 410 -12.70 -26.63 -0.40
N TYR A 411 -11.51 -26.26 -0.87
CA TYR A 411 -10.78 -26.91 -1.93
C TYR A 411 -9.35 -27.19 -1.46
N ARG A 412 -8.74 -28.24 -2.01
CA ARG A 412 -7.37 -28.65 -1.70
C ARG A 412 -6.56 -28.80 -2.98
N VAL A 413 -5.35 -28.23 -2.97
CA VAL A 413 -4.33 -28.39 -4.01
C VAL A 413 -3.00 -28.77 -3.39
N ARG A 414 -2.13 -29.39 -4.18
CA ARG A 414 -0.80 -29.80 -3.76
C ARG A 414 0.26 -29.12 -4.60
N GLY A 415 1.23 -28.50 -3.92
CA GLY A 415 2.41 -27.90 -4.52
C GLY A 415 3.67 -28.67 -4.13
N ALA A 416 4.59 -28.88 -5.08
CA ALA A 416 5.95 -29.28 -4.75
C ALA A 416 6.66 -28.18 -3.94
N HIS A 417 6.39 -26.91 -4.29
CA HIS A 417 6.81 -25.73 -3.53
C HIS A 417 5.61 -24.82 -3.22
N VAL A 418 5.67 -24.10 -2.11
CA VAL A 418 4.69 -23.07 -1.73
C VAL A 418 5.40 -21.79 -1.32
N ILE A 419 4.92 -20.66 -1.84
CA ILE A 419 5.39 -19.33 -1.46
C ILE A 419 4.24 -18.55 -0.82
N MET A 420 4.43 -18.12 0.43
CA MET A 420 3.48 -17.27 1.16
C MET A 420 3.75 -15.80 0.83
N ALA A 421 3.06 -15.27 -0.19
CA ALA A 421 3.16 -13.88 -0.66
C ALA A 421 1.94 -13.02 -0.23
N CYS A 422 1.26 -13.43 0.85
CA CYS A 422 0.10 -12.76 1.41
C CYS A 422 0.48 -11.80 2.54
N TYR A 423 -0.52 -11.17 3.19
CA TYR A 423 -0.27 -10.40 4.39
C TYR A 423 0.44 -11.24 5.45
N ASN A 424 1.58 -10.75 5.93
CA ASN A 424 2.42 -11.48 6.89
C ASN A 424 1.69 -11.78 8.20
N SER A 425 0.75 -10.91 8.60
CA SER A 425 -0.11 -11.09 9.77
C SER A 425 -1.08 -12.28 9.68
N ILE A 426 -1.34 -12.82 8.48
CA ILE A 426 -2.22 -13.98 8.30
C ILE A 426 -1.47 -15.30 8.52
N ILE A 427 -0.16 -15.34 8.22
CA ILE A 427 0.65 -16.57 8.21
C ILE A 427 0.55 -17.38 9.52
N PRO A 428 0.58 -16.78 10.73
CA PRO A 428 0.45 -17.56 11.97
C PRO A 428 -0.90 -18.27 12.15
N HIS A 429 -1.90 -17.98 11.30
CA HIS A 429 -3.26 -18.51 11.39
C HIS A 429 -3.60 -19.53 10.31
N ILE A 430 -2.74 -19.75 9.32
CA ILE A 430 -2.97 -20.62 8.16
C ILE A 430 -1.85 -21.64 7.98
#